data_AF-A0A1J3GM49-F1
#
_entry.id   AF-A0A1J3GM49-F1
#
_cell.length_a   1.000
_cell.length_b   1.000
_cell.length_c   1.000
_cell.angle_alpha   90.00
_cell.angle_beta   90.00
_cell.angle_gamma   90.00
#
_symmetry.space_group_name_H-M   'P 1'
#
loop_
_entity.id
_entity.type
_entity.pdbx_description
1 polymer ?
#
loop_
_entity_poly.entity_id
_entity_poly.type
_entity_poly.pdbx_seq_one_letter_code
_entity_poly.pdbx_strand_id
1 'polypeptide(L)'
;FEIVNVVGTGGRSIGFWTEENGLVKKLDQQPQSMGALSTWKDHLKQIIWPGEADSVPKGWEIPTNGKKLHIGVPKRTGYTDLVKVTRDPITNSTLVTGFCIDFFEAVIRALPYDISYELVPFETADGKAAGNYNDLVHQVYLGIYDAVVGDTTILANRS
;
A
#
# COMPACT_ATOMS: atom_id res chain seq x y z
N PHE A 1 -15.94 -15.96 -26.87
CA PHE A 1 -15.99 -14.48 -26.73
C PHE A 1 -14.70 -13.85 -27.24
N GLU A 2 -14.78 -12.71 -27.92
CA GLU A 2 -13.60 -11.94 -28.35
C GLU A 2 -13.14 -10.98 -27.24
N ILE A 3 -11.84 -10.82 -27.08
CA ILE A 3 -11.22 -9.91 -26.13
C ILE A 3 -10.55 -8.77 -26.92
N VAL A 4 -10.98 -7.54 -26.64
CA VAL A 4 -10.51 -6.33 -27.32
C VAL A 4 -9.82 -5.42 -26.31
N ASN A 5 -8.63 -4.93 -26.66
CA ASN A 5 -7.97 -3.84 -25.95
C ASN A 5 -8.28 -2.51 -26.67
N VAL A 6 -8.72 -1.48 -25.96
CA VAL A 6 -9.09 -0.18 -26.55
C VAL A 6 -7.99 0.83 -26.23
N VAL A 7 -7.40 1.42 -27.27
CA VAL A 7 -6.29 2.37 -27.17
C VAL A 7 -6.63 3.61 -27.99
N GLY A 8 -6.68 4.78 -27.34
CA GLY A 8 -7.12 6.01 -27.98
C GLY A 8 -8.53 5.87 -28.54
N THR A 9 -8.71 6.14 -29.83
CA THR A 9 -10.01 6.01 -30.51
C THR A 9 -10.23 4.65 -31.19
N GLY A 10 -9.29 3.70 -31.06
CA GLY A 10 -9.32 2.41 -31.77
C GLY A 10 -9.37 1.20 -30.84
N GLY A 11 -10.08 0.16 -31.26
CA GLY A 11 -10.04 -1.17 -30.63
C GLY A 11 -9.09 -2.11 -31.37
N ARG A 12 -8.27 -2.87 -30.63
CA ARG A 12 -7.44 -3.97 -31.16
C ARG A 12 -7.86 -5.30 -30.54
N SER A 13 -8.15 -6.30 -31.37
CA SER A 13 -8.42 -7.66 -30.91
C SER A 13 -7.14 -8.31 -30.39
N ILE A 14 -7.14 -8.72 -29.13
CA ILE A 14 -5.98 -9.33 -28.46
C ILE A 14 -6.09 -10.85 -28.29
N GLY A 15 -7.26 -11.43 -28.53
CA GLY A 15 -7.46 -12.88 -28.49
C GLY A 15 -8.93 -13.21 -28.22
N PHE A 16 -9.17 -14.47 -27.88
CA PHE A 16 -10.49 -15.01 -27.63
C PHE A 16 -10.47 -15.82 -26.34
N TRP A 17 -11.64 -15.89 -25.70
CA TRP A 17 -11.91 -16.88 -24.66
C TRP A 17 -12.91 -17.89 -25.19
N THR A 18 -12.63 -19.17 -25.02
CA THR A 18 -13.56 -20.28 -25.29
C THR A 18 -13.73 -21.13 -24.04
N GLU A 19 -14.88 -21.78 -23.91
CA GLU A 19 -15.17 -22.66 -22.77
C GLU A 19 -14.21 -23.86 -22.70
N GLU A 20 -13.83 -24.41 -23.86
CA GLU A 20 -12.97 -25.59 -23.95
C GLU A 20 -11.48 -25.31 -23.69
N ASN A 21 -10.97 -24.17 -24.17
CA ASN A 21 -9.52 -23.90 -24.20
C ASN A 21 -9.10 -22.70 -23.35
N GLY A 22 -10.03 -21.97 -22.75
CA GLY A 22 -9.74 -20.71 -22.05
C GLY A 22 -9.24 -19.64 -23.02
N LEU A 23 -8.09 -19.01 -22.72
CA LEU A 23 -7.52 -17.94 -23.54
C LEU A 23 -6.75 -18.48 -24.76
N VAL A 24 -7.04 -17.94 -25.95
CA VAL A 24 -6.37 -18.29 -27.21
C VAL A 24 -6.11 -17.05 -28.08
N LYS A 25 -5.01 -17.05 -28.85
CA LYS A 25 -4.67 -15.92 -29.75
C LYS A 25 -5.52 -15.93 -31.02
N LYS A 26 -5.90 -17.12 -31.49
CA LYS A 26 -6.76 -17.38 -32.66
C LYS A 26 -7.64 -18.60 -32.38
N LEU A 27 -8.84 -18.62 -32.97
CA LEU A 27 -9.81 -19.71 -32.78
C LEU A 27 -9.34 -21.05 -33.36
N ASP A 28 -8.52 -21.00 -34.41
CA ASP A 28 -8.00 -22.16 -35.15
C ASP A 28 -6.72 -22.78 -34.52
N GLN A 29 -6.32 -22.30 -33.33
CA GLN A 29 -5.19 -22.89 -32.60
C GLN A 29 -5.62 -24.21 -31.94
N GLN A 30 -4.84 -25.28 -32.18
CA GLN A 30 -4.99 -26.52 -31.43
C GLN A 30 -4.83 -26.26 -29.93
N PRO A 31 -5.52 -27.03 -29.07
CA PRO A 31 -5.41 -26.90 -27.62
C PRO A 31 -3.95 -26.99 -27.20
N GLN A 32 -3.35 -25.86 -26.82
CA GLN A 32 -2.04 -25.90 -26.20
C GLN A 32 -2.26 -26.35 -24.76
N SER A 33 -1.61 -27.45 -24.39
CA SER A 33 -1.52 -27.90 -23.00
C SER A 33 -1.19 -26.71 -22.11
N MET A 34 -2.12 -26.35 -21.23
CA MET A 34 -1.95 -25.30 -20.23
C MET A 34 -1.00 -25.85 -19.16
N GLY A 35 0.29 -25.90 -19.49
CA GLY A 35 1.32 -26.30 -18.54
C GLY A 35 1.30 -25.36 -17.34
N ALA A 36 1.70 -25.86 -16.17
CA ALA A 36 1.66 -25.11 -14.90
C ALA A 36 2.43 -23.77 -14.90
N LEU A 37 3.23 -23.50 -15.93
CA LEU A 37 4.02 -22.28 -16.12
C LEU A 37 3.45 -21.31 -17.18
N SER A 38 2.34 -21.66 -17.82
CA SER A 38 1.72 -20.79 -18.84
C SER A 38 1.07 -19.57 -18.20
N THR A 39 1.27 -18.40 -18.81
CA THR A 39 0.69 -17.13 -18.37
C THR A 39 -0.20 -16.56 -19.47
N TRP A 40 -1.07 -15.61 -19.13
CA TRP A 40 -1.93 -14.96 -20.12
C TRP A 40 -1.16 -14.34 -21.32
N LYS A 41 0.12 -13.96 -21.13
CA LYS A 41 1.00 -13.42 -22.18
C LYS A 41 1.29 -14.42 -23.30
N ASP A 42 1.25 -15.72 -22.97
CA ASP A 42 1.47 -16.79 -23.93
C ASP A 42 0.25 -16.99 -24.84
N HIS A 43 -0.94 -16.64 -24.31
CA HIS A 43 -2.25 -16.93 -24.89
C HIS A 43 -2.98 -15.71 -25.48
N LEU A 44 -2.53 -14.49 -25.19
CA LEU A 44 -3.06 -13.25 -25.77
C LEU A 44 -1.97 -12.49 -26.52
N LYS A 45 -2.36 -11.65 -27.47
CA LYS A 45 -1.48 -10.63 -28.03
C LYS A 45 -1.18 -9.59 -26.93
N GLN A 46 -0.12 -8.82 -27.12
CA GLN A 46 0.32 -7.78 -26.18
C GLN A 46 -0.87 -6.90 -25.72
N ILE A 47 -0.87 -6.50 -24.46
CA ILE A 47 -1.83 -5.53 -23.93
C ILE A 47 -1.07 -4.21 -23.81
N ILE A 48 -1.65 -3.14 -24.36
CA ILE A 48 -1.18 -1.77 -24.16
C ILE A 48 -2.05 -1.18 -23.06
N TRP A 49 -1.41 -0.74 -21.99
CA TRP A 49 -2.04 -0.12 -20.84
C TRP A 49 -2.13 1.40 -21.03
N PRO A 50 -2.95 2.10 -20.23
CA PRO A 50 -3.03 3.55 -20.27
C PRO A 50 -1.64 4.21 -20.20
N GLY A 51 -1.43 5.27 -20.98
CA GLY A 51 -0.12 5.93 -21.09
C GLY A 51 0.88 5.23 -22.02
N GLU A 52 0.39 4.39 -22.94
CA GLU A 52 1.21 3.65 -23.93
C GLU A 52 2.20 2.64 -23.31
N ALA A 53 1.93 2.19 -22.09
CA ALA A 53 2.77 1.21 -21.39
C ALA A 53 2.52 -0.22 -21.90
N ASP A 54 3.60 -0.99 -22.06
CA ASP A 54 3.59 -2.40 -22.47
C ASP A 54 3.73 -3.38 -21.30
N SER A 55 4.11 -2.88 -20.13
CA SER A 55 4.17 -3.62 -18.87
C SER A 55 2.85 -3.49 -18.10
N VAL A 56 2.48 -4.56 -17.40
CA VAL A 56 1.28 -4.57 -16.54
C VAL A 56 1.48 -3.52 -15.44
N PRO A 57 0.60 -2.51 -15.32
CA PRO A 57 0.65 -1.56 -14.23
C PRO A 57 0.65 -2.33 -12.92
N LYS A 58 1.54 -1.95 -12.01
CA LYS A 58 1.70 -2.66 -10.74
C LYS A 58 0.50 -2.48 -9.78
N GLY A 59 -0.50 -1.67 -10.18
CA GLY A 59 -1.79 -1.52 -9.50
C GLY A 59 -2.11 -0.07 -9.15
N TRP A 60 -2.92 0.12 -8.10
CA TRP A 60 -3.09 1.39 -7.39
C TRP A 60 -1.79 1.73 -6.65
N GLU A 61 -0.76 2.07 -7.40
CA GLU A 61 0.47 2.57 -6.81
C GLU A 61 0.11 3.90 -6.14
N ILE A 62 0.26 3.98 -4.81
CA ILE A 62 0.13 5.25 -4.10
C ILE A 62 1.20 6.14 -4.72
N PRO A 63 0.84 7.25 -5.37
CA PRO A 63 1.83 8.08 -6.03
C PRO A 63 2.88 8.48 -5.00
N THR A 64 4.15 8.16 -5.27
CA THR A 64 5.30 8.52 -4.41
C THR A 64 5.51 10.03 -4.38
N ASN A 65 5.00 10.76 -5.38
CA ASN A 65 4.83 12.21 -5.42
C ASN A 65 3.51 12.71 -4.79
N GLY A 66 2.75 11.82 -4.13
CA GLY A 66 1.45 12.09 -3.51
C GLY A 66 1.53 12.62 -2.07
N LYS A 67 0.36 12.80 -1.46
CA LYS A 67 0.20 13.19 -0.05
C LYS A 67 0.93 12.17 0.85
N LYS A 68 1.77 12.66 1.75
CA LYS A 68 2.42 11.81 2.77
C LYS A 68 1.37 11.22 3.70
N LEU A 69 1.50 9.93 4.03
CA LEU A 69 0.69 9.30 5.05
C LEU A 69 1.05 9.87 6.42
N HIS A 70 0.06 10.34 7.17
CA HIS A 70 0.22 10.78 8.55
C HIS A 70 0.04 9.59 9.47
N ILE A 71 1.15 9.06 9.99
CA ILE A 71 1.16 7.88 10.84
C ILE A 71 1.18 8.32 12.30
N GLY A 72 0.08 8.06 13.02
CA GLY A 72 -0.04 8.39 14.44
C GLY A 72 0.85 7.50 15.31
N VAL A 73 1.55 8.08 16.26
CA VAL A 73 2.44 7.36 17.18
C VAL A 73 2.04 7.66 18.63
N PRO A 74 1.81 6.64 19.49
CA PRO A 74 1.45 6.88 20.88
C PRO A 74 2.62 7.50 21.63
N LYS A 75 2.34 8.53 22.44
CA LYS A 75 3.29 9.07 23.41
C LYS A 75 2.99 8.52 24.79
N ARG A 76 3.96 7.82 25.38
CA ARG A 76 3.83 7.22 26.72
C ARG A 76 4.92 7.72 27.65
N THR A 77 4.57 7.90 28.91
CA THR A 77 5.54 8.16 29.99
C THR A 77 5.87 6.83 30.67
N GLY A 78 7.16 6.49 30.77
CA GLY A 78 7.62 5.25 31.41
C GLY A 78 8.39 4.34 30.46
N TYR A 79 7.82 3.16 30.15
CA TYR A 79 8.45 2.18 29.26
C TYR A 79 8.42 2.67 27.81
N THR A 80 9.58 3.05 27.28
CA THR A 80 9.72 3.64 25.94
C THR A 80 10.53 2.79 24.96
N ASP A 81 10.83 1.54 25.30
CA ASP A 81 11.65 0.67 24.42
C ASP A 81 10.91 0.30 23.13
N LEU A 82 9.58 0.22 23.19
CA LEU A 82 8.73 -0.07 22.02
C LEU A 82 8.54 1.16 21.15
N VAL A 83 8.27 2.30 21.78
CA VAL A 83 8.06 3.60 21.14
C VAL A 83 8.56 4.69 22.09
N LYS A 84 9.43 5.56 21.58
CA LYS A 84 9.97 6.72 22.27
C LYS A 84 9.80 7.94 21.39
N VAL A 85 9.22 8.99 21.96
CA VAL A 85 9.10 10.30 21.31
C VAL A 85 9.94 11.30 22.08
N THR A 86 10.95 11.86 21.42
CA THR A 86 11.81 12.92 21.96
C THR A 86 11.73 14.15 21.09
N ARG A 87 11.52 15.32 21.70
CA ARG A 87 11.61 16.60 21.01
C ARG A 87 12.98 17.22 21.27
N ASP A 88 13.64 17.66 20.21
CA ASP A 88 14.83 18.48 20.32
C ASP A 88 14.44 19.88 20.82
N PRO A 89 14.93 20.33 21.98
CA PRO A 89 14.56 21.63 22.54
C PRO A 89 15.07 22.82 21.71
N ILE A 90 16.05 22.64 20.82
CA ILE A 90 16.64 23.71 20.01
C ILE A 90 15.92 23.82 18.67
N THR A 91 15.71 22.69 17.99
CA THR A 91 15.09 22.67 16.64
C THR A 91 13.58 22.45 16.66
N ASN A 92 13.02 22.09 17.81
CA ASN A 92 11.64 21.61 17.98
C ASN A 92 11.29 20.42 17.07
N SER A 93 12.31 19.73 16.55
CA SER A 93 12.14 18.53 15.73
C SER A 93 11.75 17.36 16.61
N THR A 94 10.85 16.52 16.09
CA THR A 94 10.43 15.31 16.78
C THR A 94 11.22 14.13 16.24
N LEU A 95 11.93 13.45 17.13
CA LEU A 95 12.56 12.17 16.88
C LEU A 95 11.71 11.05 17.50
N VAL A 96 11.34 10.08 16.68
CA VAL A 96 10.53 8.92 17.08
C VAL A 96 11.38 7.67 16.87
N THR A 97 11.60 6.88 17.91
CA THR A 97 12.43 5.65 17.88
C THR A 97 11.77 4.51 18.67
N GLY A 98 12.33 3.31 18.60
CA GLY A 98 11.90 2.14 19.37
C GLY A 98 11.58 0.94 18.49
N PHE A 99 11.42 -0.23 19.11
CA PHE A 99 11.26 -1.49 18.39
C PHE A 99 10.12 -1.48 17.36
N CYS A 100 8.96 -0.91 17.69
CA CYS A 100 7.82 -0.85 16.79
C CYS A 100 8.10 0.02 15.55
N ILE A 101 8.93 1.07 15.73
CA ILE A 101 9.33 1.97 14.65
C ILE A 101 10.33 1.27 13.74
N ASP A 102 11.36 0.64 14.31
CA ASP A 102 12.37 -0.10 13.55
C ASP A 102 11.73 -1.23 12.73
N PHE A 103 10.76 -1.95 13.31
CA PHE A 103 10.00 -2.98 12.61
C PHE A 103 9.16 -2.39 11.47
N PHE A 104 8.44 -1.29 11.72
CA PHE A 104 7.67 -0.61 10.69
C PHE A 104 8.55 -0.17 9.51
N GLU A 105 9.70 0.46 9.79
CA GLU A 105 10.66 0.85 8.75
C GLU A 105 11.26 -0.34 8.00
N ALA A 106 11.48 -1.47 8.66
CA ALA A 106 11.91 -2.70 8.00
C ALA A 106 10.84 -3.23 7.05
N VAL A 107 9.56 -3.19 7.45
CA VAL A 107 8.43 -3.57 6.59
C VAL A 107 8.33 -2.62 5.40
N ILE A 108 8.35 -1.30 5.61
CA ILE A 108 8.31 -0.32 4.51
C ILE A 108 9.42 -0.57 3.49
N ARG A 109 10.66 -0.83 3.94
CA ARG A 109 11.79 -1.14 3.06
C ARG A 109 11.65 -2.47 2.31
N ALA A 110 10.88 -3.41 2.83
CA ALA A 110 10.65 -4.71 2.20
C ALA A 110 9.49 -4.67 1.18
N LEU A 111 8.67 -3.61 1.18
CA LEU A 111 7.57 -3.49 0.24
C LEU A 111 8.09 -3.25 -1.19
N PRO A 112 7.39 -3.78 -2.22
CA PRO A 112 7.83 -3.69 -3.61
C PRO A 112 7.54 -2.32 -4.26
N TYR A 113 7.13 -1.34 -3.45
CA TYR A 113 6.82 0.04 -3.83
C TYR A 113 7.20 0.98 -2.69
N ASP A 114 7.50 2.23 -3.04
CA ASP A 114 7.89 3.26 -2.09
C ASP A 114 6.65 3.93 -1.46
N ILE A 115 6.75 4.27 -0.18
CA ILE A 115 5.65 4.87 0.60
C ILE A 115 6.20 6.11 1.27
N SER A 116 5.64 7.27 0.92
CA SER A 116 5.95 8.52 1.61
C SER A 116 5.06 8.65 2.86
N TYR A 117 5.69 8.76 4.03
CA TYR A 117 5.00 8.90 5.30
C TYR A 117 5.72 9.90 6.22
N GLU A 118 5.00 10.34 7.25
CA GLU A 118 5.57 11.04 8.39
C GLU A 118 5.01 10.47 9.70
N LEU A 119 5.86 10.39 10.71
CA LEU A 119 5.48 9.94 12.05
C LEU A 119 5.02 11.16 12.86
N VAL A 120 3.77 11.14 13.29
CA VAL A 120 3.13 12.24 14.03
C VAL A 120 2.80 11.76 15.44
N PRO A 121 3.51 12.25 16.47
CA PRO A 121 3.19 11.88 17.84
C PRO A 121 1.81 12.35 18.26
N PHE A 122 1.12 11.50 19.01
CA PHE A 122 -0.16 11.84 19.62
C PHE A 122 0.07 12.59 20.94
N GLU A 123 0.34 13.88 20.83
CA GLU A 123 0.70 14.74 21.94
C GLU A 123 0.04 16.12 21.91
N THR A 124 -0.11 16.73 23.08
CA THR A 124 -0.60 18.10 23.23
C THR A 124 0.47 19.13 22.84
N ALA A 125 0.10 20.40 22.73
CA ALA A 125 1.06 21.49 22.47
C ALA A 125 2.24 21.48 23.47
N ASP A 126 1.96 21.20 24.74
CA ASP A 126 2.94 21.09 25.82
C ASP A 126 3.78 19.80 25.79
N GLY A 127 3.60 18.96 24.77
CA GLY A 127 4.35 17.70 24.60
C GLY A 127 3.96 16.60 25.57
N LYS A 128 2.76 16.63 26.15
CA LYS A 128 2.21 15.50 26.94
C LYS A 128 1.37 14.60 26.05
N ALA A 129 1.10 13.36 26.49
CA ALA A 129 0.20 12.48 25.75
C ALA A 129 -1.17 13.18 25.53
N ALA A 130 -1.67 13.18 24.29
CA ALA A 130 -2.94 13.84 23.93
C ALA A 130 -4.19 13.06 24.36
N GLY A 131 -4.02 11.80 24.79
CA GLY A 131 -5.10 10.92 25.21
C GLY A 131 -4.60 9.49 25.37
N ASN A 132 -5.53 8.55 25.42
CA ASN A 132 -5.23 7.12 25.50
C ASN A 132 -5.27 6.47 24.10
N TYR A 133 -4.97 5.17 24.04
CA TYR A 133 -4.94 4.42 22.77
C TYR A 133 -6.30 4.36 22.06
N ASN A 134 -7.45 4.39 22.77
CA ASN A 134 -8.76 4.50 22.12
C ASN A 134 -8.85 5.83 21.37
N ASP A 135 -8.40 6.92 21.99
CA ASP A 135 -8.49 8.26 21.40
C ASP A 135 -7.59 8.37 20.16
N LEU A 136 -6.38 7.80 20.23
CA LEU A 136 -5.45 7.70 19.10
C LEU A 136 -6.04 6.88 17.95
N VAL A 137 -6.59 5.70 18.22
CA VAL A 137 -7.21 4.86 17.18
C VAL A 137 -8.44 5.56 16.60
N HIS A 138 -9.21 6.28 17.42
CA HIS A 138 -10.35 7.05 16.94
C HIS A 138 -9.93 8.18 15.98
N GLN A 139 -8.73 8.77 16.11
CA GLN A 139 -8.22 9.74 15.14
C GLN A 139 -8.03 9.13 13.74
N VAL A 140 -7.78 7.82 13.63
CA VAL A 140 -7.74 7.11 12.34
C VAL A 140 -9.13 7.04 11.72
N TYR A 141 -10.14 6.69 12.52
CA TYR A 141 -11.53 6.70 12.08
C TYR A 141 -11.98 8.08 11.57
N LEU A 142 -11.51 9.16 12.22
CA LEU A 142 -11.78 10.53 11.82
C LEU A 142 -10.97 11.00 10.59
N GLY A 143 -10.04 10.19 10.08
CA GLY A 143 -9.18 10.53 8.94
C GLY A 143 -8.11 11.60 9.25
N ILE A 144 -7.84 11.86 10.53
CA ILE A 144 -6.77 12.77 10.97
C ILE A 144 -5.40 12.10 10.81
N TYR A 145 -5.33 10.82 11.18
CA TYR A 145 -4.21 9.94 10.85
C TYR A 145 -4.66 8.89 9.83
N ASP A 146 -3.75 8.48 8.95
CA ASP A 146 -4.02 7.44 7.96
C ASP A 146 -3.80 6.04 8.55
N ALA A 147 -2.91 5.92 9.55
CA ALA A 147 -2.65 4.69 10.30
C ALA A 147 -2.02 5.00 11.67
N VAL A 148 -1.82 3.96 12.50
CA VAL A 148 -1.13 4.04 13.79
C VAL A 148 -0.03 2.99 13.87
N VAL A 149 1.15 3.39 14.37
CA VAL A 149 2.28 2.49 14.66
C VAL A 149 2.64 2.62 16.14
N GLY A 150 2.70 1.48 16.84
CA GLY A 150 3.11 1.41 18.23
C GLY A 150 2.62 0.14 18.92
N ASP A 151 2.72 0.11 20.25
CA ASP A 151 2.28 -0.99 21.11
C ASP A 151 0.75 -1.03 21.30
N THR A 152 0.00 -0.91 20.19
CA THR A 152 -1.47 -0.85 20.20
C THR A 152 -2.05 -2.26 20.36
N THR A 153 -2.71 -2.51 21.50
CA THR A 153 -3.40 -3.77 21.75
C THR A 153 -4.71 -3.88 20.96
N ILE A 154 -4.93 -5.02 20.33
CA ILE A 154 -6.19 -5.38 19.67
C ILE A 154 -7.23 -5.70 20.75
N LEU A 155 -8.27 -4.88 20.83
CA LEU A 155 -9.40 -5.03 21.76
C LEU A 155 -10.71 -4.91 20.97
N ALA A 156 -11.80 -5.46 21.48
CA ALA A 156 -13.10 -5.44 20.78
C ALA A 156 -13.62 -4.03 20.47
N ASN A 157 -13.24 -3.03 21.26
CA ASN A 157 -13.59 -1.62 21.01
C ASN A 157 -12.62 -0.91 20.04
N ARG A 158 -11.69 -1.65 19.40
CA ARG A 158 -10.65 -1.19 18.48
C ARG A 158 -10.50 -2.11 17.25
N SER A 159 -11.50 -2.95 16.98
CA SER A 159 -11.55 -3.91 15.87
C SER A 159 -12.65 -3.57 14.89
#